data_AF-A0A661FS43-F1
#
_entry.id   AF-A0A661FS43-F1
#
_cell.length_a   1.000
_cell.length_b   1.000
_cell.length_c   1.000
_cell.angle_alpha   90.00
_cell.angle_beta   90.00
_cell.angle_gamma   90.00
#
_symmetry.space_group_name_H-M   'P 1'
#
loop_
_entity.id
_entity.type
_entity.pdbx_description
1 polymer ?
#
loop_
_entity_poly.entity_id
_entity_poly.type
_entity_poly.pdbx_seq_one_letter_code
_entity_poly.pdbx_strand_id
1 'polypeptide(L)' 'MNIVYAAEKPSIAKVLSVYVNRQVSPGDIDVQANPDETGSFFIRWQFDRFVMSPSGEVASNALELIE' A
#
# COMPACT_ATOMS: atom_id res chain seq x y z
N MET A 1 9.35 16.90 7.08
CA MET A 1 8.57 17.29 5.88
C MET A 1 7.56 16.17 5.63
N ASN A 2 6.34 16.30 6.16
CA ASN A 2 5.36 15.20 6.31
C ASN A 2 4.13 15.35 5.38
N ILE A 3 4.27 16.07 4.27
CA ILE A 3 3.11 16.60 3.52
C ILE A 3 2.74 15.72 2.32
N VAL A 4 3.64 14.86 1.83
CA VAL A 4 3.42 14.11 0.59
C VAL A 4 2.50 12.88 0.79
N TYR A 5 2.66 12.13 1.90
CA TYR A 5 1.95 10.85 2.08
C TYR A 5 0.43 10.95 2.28
N ALA A 6 -0.08 12.06 2.84
CA ALA A 6 -1.52 12.21 3.09
C ALA A 6 -2.32 12.44 1.79
N ALA A 7 -1.71 13.07 0.78
CA ALA A 7 -2.35 13.30 -0.52
C ALA A 7 -2.39 12.01 -1.37
N GLU A 8 -1.48 11.07 -1.12
CA GLU A 8 -1.38 9.81 -1.86
C GLU A 8 -2.25 8.69 -1.27
N LYS A 9 -2.61 8.75 0.03
CA LYS A 9 -3.51 7.79 0.67
C LYS A 9 -4.81 7.50 -0.11
N PRO A 10 -5.60 8.49 -0.58
CA PRO A 10 -6.80 8.20 -1.37
C PRO A 10 -6.51 7.52 -2.71
N SER A 11 -5.40 7.89 -3.37
CA SER A 11 -4.97 7.24 -4.62
C SER A 11 -4.55 5.80 -4.37
N ILE A 12 -3.77 5.56 -3.33
CA ILE A 12 -3.31 4.23 -2.90
C ILE A 12 -4.49 3.34 -2.51
N ALA A 13 -5.44 3.87 -1.74
CA ALA A 13 -6.67 3.15 -1.37
C ALA A 13 -7.48 2.74 -2.61
N LYS A 14 -7.55 3.60 -3.63
CA LYS A 14 -8.24 3.29 -4.89
C LYS A 14 -7.55 2.16 -5.65
N VAL A 15 -6.21 2.20 -5.78
CA VAL A 15 -5.45 1.14 -6.47
C VAL A 15 -5.58 -0.18 -5.72
N LEU A 16 -5.42 -0.15 -4.39
CA LEU A 16 -5.58 -1.33 -3.54
C LEU A 16 -7.00 -1.90 -3.65
N SER A 17 -8.03 -1.05 -3.65
CA SER A 17 -9.43 -1.46 -3.81
C SER A 17 -9.68 -2.26 -5.08
N VAL A 18 -9.05 -1.84 -6.19
CA VAL A 18 -9.11 -2.55 -7.47
C VAL A 18 -8.38 -3.89 -7.36
N TYR A 19 -7.19 -3.93 -6.76
CA TYR A 19 -6.40 -5.15 -6.59
C TYR A 19 -7.11 -6.21 -5.74
N VAL A 20 -7.62 -5.84 -4.56
CA VAL A 20 -8.32 -6.77 -3.65
C VAL A 20 -9.77 -7.01 -4.04
N ASN A 21 -10.27 -6.33 -5.08
CA ASN A 21 -11.66 -6.34 -5.52
C ASN A 21 -12.67 -6.10 -4.37
N ARG A 22 -12.32 -5.16 -3.47
CA ARG A 22 -13.11 -4.77 -2.30
C ARG A 22 -13.00 -3.28 -2.07
N GLN A 23 -14.00 -2.68 -1.44
CA GLN A 23 -13.93 -1.27 -1.08
C GLN A 23 -12.87 -1.07 0.00
N VAL A 24 -11.89 -0.20 -0.29
CA VAL A 24 -10.83 0.18 0.63
C VAL A 24 -10.93 1.68 0.87
N SER A 25 -11.09 2.06 2.13
CA SER A 25 -11.12 3.45 2.55
C SER A 25 -9.71 3.92 2.92
N PRO A 26 -9.32 5.15 2.57
CA PRO A 26 -8.00 5.69 2.91
C PRO A 26 -7.75 5.82 4.42
N GLY A 27 -8.81 5.86 5.24
CA GLY A 27 -8.71 5.84 6.70
C GLY A 27 -8.45 4.45 7.30
N ASP A 28 -8.73 3.39 6.54
CA ASP A 28 -8.54 1.99 6.97
C ASP A 28 -7.16 1.43 6.57
N ILE A 29 -6.36 2.22 5.85
CA ILE A 29 -5.02 1.85 5.41
C ILE A 29 -3.94 2.65 6.13
N ASP A 30 -2.89 1.94 6.50
CA ASP A 30 -1.63 2.54 6.91
C ASP A 30 -0.64 2.49 5.75
N VAL A 31 0.01 3.61 5.47
CA VAL A 31 0.94 3.74 4.34
C VAL A 31 2.26 4.25 4.88
N GLN A 32 3.33 3.54 4.57
CA GLN A 32 4.69 3.88 4.96
C GLN A 32 5.60 3.83 3.73
N ALA A 33 6.52 4.79 3.62
CA ALA A 33 7.52 4.76 2.56
C ALA A 33 8.42 3.53 2.71
N ASN A 34 8.80 2.91 1.61
CA ASN A 34 9.86 1.91 1.63
C ASN A 34 11.23 2.63 1.74
N PRO A 35 12.00 2.46 2.84
CA PRO A 35 13.32 3.07 2.96
C PRO A 35 14.35 2.43 2.00
N ASP A 36 14.09 1.21 1.53
CA ASP A 36 14.99 0.47 0.63
C ASP A 36 14.77 0.85 -0.85
N GLU A 37 13.60 1.38 -1.22
CA GLU A 37 13.27 1.72 -2.61
C GLU A 37 12.46 3.02 -2.71
N THR A 38 13.05 4.04 -3.31
CA THR A 38 12.42 5.35 -3.46
C THR A 38 11.23 5.29 -4.42
N GLY A 39 10.08 5.79 -3.97
CA GLY A 39 8.83 5.75 -4.73
C GLY A 39 8.00 4.49 -4.48
N SER A 40 8.52 3.55 -3.68
CA SER A 40 7.75 2.41 -3.21
C SER A 40 7.14 2.65 -1.83
N PHE A 41 6.00 2.02 -1.58
CA PHE A 41 5.23 2.19 -0.36
C PHE A 41 4.77 0.85 0.21
N PHE A 42 4.97 0.66 1.51
CA PHE A 42 4.31 -0.39 2.27
C PHE A 42 2.91 0.05 2.64
N ILE A 43 1.94 -0.82 2.36
CA ILE A 43 0.53 -0.58 2.63
C ILE A 43 0.04 -1.68 3.56
N ARG A 44 -0.54 -1.30 4.69
CA ARG A 44 -1.19 -2.22 5.61
C ARG A 44 -2.69 -2.00 5.56
N TRP A 45 -3.43 -3.08 5.36
CA TRP A 45 -4.88 -3.05 5.34
C TRP A 45 -5.41 -4.30 6.03
N GLN A 46 -6.22 -4.13 7.07
CA GLN A 46 -6.65 -5.22 7.95
C GLN A 46 -5.44 -6.03 8.48
N PHE A 47 -5.40 -7.33 8.21
CA PHE A 47 -4.30 -8.23 8.59
C PHE A 47 -3.29 -8.46 7.47
N ASP A 48 -3.57 -7.93 6.29
CA ASP A 48 -2.76 -8.10 5.08
C ASP A 48 -1.75 -6.96 4.90
N ARG A 49 -0.65 -7.30 4.24
CA ARG A 49 0.42 -6.37 3.89
C ARG A 49 0.59 -6.38 2.38
N PHE A 50 0.70 -5.19 1.81
CA PHE A 50 0.91 -4.97 0.39
C PHE A 50 2.12 -4.06 0.20
N VAL A 51 2.72 -4.16 -0.98
CA VAL A 51 3.75 -3.25 -1.47
C VAL A 51 3.23 -2.61 -2.73
N MET A 52 3.38 -1.29 -2.82
CA MET A 52 3.24 -0.56 -4.07
C MET A 52 4.62 -0.21 -4.60
N SER A 53 4.89 -0.59 -5.83
CA SER A 53 6.11 -0.26 -6.57
C SER A 53 6.08 1.20 -7.06
N PRO A 54 7.22 1.79 -7.49
CA PRO A 54 7.27 3.17 -7.98
C PRO A 54 6.45 3.36 -9.27
N SER A 55 6.24 2.27 -10.00
CA SER A 55 5.38 2.18 -11.18
C SER A 55 3.88 2.28 -10.86
N GLY A 56 3.49 2.27 -9.58
CA GLY A 56 2.09 2.28 -9.13
C GLY A 56 1.42 0.89 -9.10
N GLU A 57 2.20 -0.17 -9.30
CA GLU A 57 1.72 -1.55 -9.23
C GLU A 57 1.64 -2.02 -7.76
N VAL A 58 0.56 -2.72 -7.40
CA VAL A 58 0.37 -3.26 -6.04
C VAL A 58 0.55 -4.77 -6.07
N ALA A 59 1.35 -5.29 -5.15
CA ALA A 59 1.53 -6.70 -4.90
C ALA A 59 1.23 -7.01 -3.44
N SER A 60 0.62 -8.17 -3.18
CA SER A 60 0.52 -8.71 -1.81
C SER A 60 1.92 -9.07 -1.33
N ASN A 61 2.36 -8.43 -0.25
CA ASN A 61 3.51 -8.87 0.54
C ASN A 61 3.03 -10.00 1.46
N ALA A 62 2.51 -11.06 0.83
CA ALA A 62 2.47 -12.35 1.49
C ALA A 62 3.94 -12.72 1.63
N LEU A 63 4.47 -12.58 2.85
CA LEU A 63 5.50 -13.52 3.27
C LEU A 63 4.91 -14.88 2.94
N GLU A 64 5.36 -15.49 1.84
CA GLU A 64 5.16 -16.91 1.65
C GLU A 64 5.65 -17.52 2.95
N LEU A 65 4.70 -18.01 3.74
CA LEU A 65 5.01 -18.78 4.92
C LEU A 65 5.65 -20.04 4.35
N ILE A 66 6.96 -20.01 4.16
CA ILE A 66 7.72 -21.19 3.80
C ILE A 66 7.63 -22.09 5.04
N GLU A 67 6.68 -23.02 5.03
CA GLU A 67 6.61 -24.14 5.97
C GLU A 67 7.80 -25.09 5.77
#